data_AF-H9FLR8-F1
#
_entry.id   AF-H9FLR8-F1
#
_cell.length_a   1.000
_cell.length_b   1.000
_cell.length_c   1.000
_cell.angle_alpha   90.00
_cell.angle_beta   90.00
_cell.angle_gamma   90.00
#
_symmetry.space_group_name_H-M   'P 1'
#
loop_
_entity.id
_entity.type
_entity.pdbx_description
1 polymer ?
#
loop_
_entity_poly.entity_id
_entity_poly.type
_entity_poly.pdbx_seq_one_letter_code
_entity_poly.pdbx_strand_id
1 'polypeptide(L)'
;GTKGRCEITSREYCDFMRGYFHEEATLCSQVHCMDDVCGLLPFLNPEVPDQFYRLWLSLFLHAGILHCLVSICFQMTVLRDLEKLAGWHRIAIIYLLSG
;
A
#
# COMPACT_ATOMS: atom_id res chain seq x y z
N GLY A 1 -3.58 7.32 -16.85
CA GLY A 1 -4.44 6.69 -15.84
C GLY A 1 -3.87 6.88 -14.45
N THR A 2 -4.66 7.40 -13.51
CA THR A 2 -4.34 7.44 -12.07
C THR A 2 -5.57 7.14 -11.19
N LYS A 3 -6.72 6.79 -11.79
CA LYS A 3 -7.98 6.67 -11.05
C LYS A 3 -8.25 5.28 -10.46
N GLY A 4 -7.45 4.25 -10.78
CA GLY A 4 -7.59 2.90 -10.21
C GLY A 4 -9.04 2.39 -10.17
N ARG A 5 -9.85 2.78 -11.16
CA ARG A 5 -11.30 2.59 -11.20
C ARG A 5 -11.63 1.91 -12.50
N CYS A 6 -12.36 0.81 -12.42
CA CYS A 6 -12.98 0.19 -13.58
C CYS A 6 -14.28 0.90 -13.93
N GLU A 7 -14.49 1.15 -15.21
CA GLU A 7 -15.70 1.77 -15.76
C GLU A 7 -16.11 1.03 -17.03
N ILE A 8 -17.40 0.69 -17.15
CA ILE A 8 -17.95 0.03 -18.33
C ILE A 8 -18.17 1.10 -19.39
N THR A 9 -17.36 1.11 -20.44
CA THR A 9 -17.38 2.13 -21.49
C THR A 9 -16.99 1.55 -22.85
N SER A 10 -17.11 2.32 -23.93
CA SER A 10 -16.70 1.87 -25.27
C SER A 10 -15.17 1.84 -25.40
N ARG A 11 -14.65 1.05 -26.36
CA ARG A 11 -13.21 1.01 -26.65
C ARG A 11 -12.67 2.39 -26.99
N GLU A 12 -13.35 3.13 -27.87
CA GLU A 12 -12.84 4.44 -28.29
C GLU A 12 -12.72 5.41 -27.11
N TYR A 13 -13.68 5.35 -26.18
CA TYR A 13 -13.63 6.19 -24.97
C TYR A 13 -12.53 5.75 -24.00
N CYS A 14 -12.31 4.45 -23.85
CA CYS A 14 -11.21 3.92 -23.03
C CYS A 14 -9.84 4.35 -23.58
N ASP A 15 -9.65 4.24 -24.90
CA ASP A 15 -8.42 4.66 -25.58
C ASP A 15 -8.21 6.18 -25.47
N PHE A 16 -9.29 6.95 -25.62
CA PHE A 16 -9.27 8.41 -25.41
C PHE A 16 -8.81 8.79 -24.00
N MET A 17 -9.27 8.06 -22.99
CA MET A 17 -8.89 8.26 -21.58
C MET A 17 -7.49 7.68 -21.23
N ARG A 18 -6.79 7.07 -22.20
CA ARG A 18 -5.52 6.36 -22.00
C ARG A 18 -5.63 5.29 -20.92
N GLY A 19 -6.74 4.55 -20.95
CA GLY A 19 -6.99 3.37 -20.12
C GLY A 19 -6.48 2.08 -20.77
N TYR A 20 -6.74 0.95 -20.12
CA TYR A 20 -6.52 -0.38 -20.67
C TYR A 20 -7.88 -1.07 -20.85
N PHE A 21 -8.20 -1.46 -22.08
CA PHE A 21 -9.48 -2.09 -22.40
C PHE A 21 -9.37 -3.60 -22.31
N HIS A 22 -10.22 -4.21 -21.49
CA HIS A 22 -10.32 -5.67 -21.35
C HIS A 22 -11.40 -6.19 -22.31
N GLU A 23 -11.01 -6.89 -23.37
CA GLU A 23 -11.94 -7.45 -24.36
C GLU A 23 -12.65 -8.72 -23.83
N GLU A 24 -11.98 -9.42 -22.94
CA GLU A 24 -12.38 -10.70 -22.34
C GLU A 24 -13.43 -10.54 -21.22
N ALA A 25 -13.66 -9.32 -20.75
CA ALA A 25 -14.54 -9.02 -19.62
C ALA A 25 -15.64 -8.05 -20.03
N THR A 26 -16.89 -8.38 -19.67
CA THR A 26 -18.06 -7.52 -19.91
C THR A 26 -18.47 -6.74 -18.66
N LEU A 27 -18.05 -7.19 -17.48
CA LEU A 27 -18.31 -6.53 -16.21
C LEU A 27 -17.02 -6.21 -15.46
N CYS A 28 -17.01 -5.07 -14.76
CA CYS A 28 -15.92 -4.67 -13.89
C CYS A 28 -15.66 -5.64 -12.72
N SER A 29 -16.63 -6.48 -12.36
CA SER A 29 -16.46 -7.52 -11.34
C SER A 29 -15.60 -8.70 -11.80
N GLN A 30 -15.32 -8.80 -13.10
CA GLN A 30 -14.51 -9.87 -13.70
C GLN A 30 -13.03 -9.50 -13.83
N VAL A 31 -12.66 -8.25 -13.54
CA VAL A 31 -11.29 -7.74 -13.71
C VAL A 31 -10.73 -7.25 -12.38
N HIS A 32 -9.47 -7.60 -12.13
CA HIS A 32 -8.75 -7.20 -10.91
C HIS A 32 -7.96 -5.90 -11.13
N CYS A 33 -8.65 -4.84 -11.55
CA CYS A 33 -8.02 -3.56 -11.95
C CYS A 33 -7.18 -2.90 -10.85
N MET A 34 -7.55 -3.08 -9.58
CA MET A 34 -6.77 -2.54 -8.44
C MET A 34 -5.53 -3.35 -8.12
N ASP A 35 -5.44 -4.61 -8.54
CA ASP A 35 -4.33 -5.48 -8.17
C ASP A 35 -3.04 -5.03 -8.85
N ASP A 36 -3.13 -4.72 -10.15
CA ASP A 36 -2.01 -4.19 -10.95
C ASP A 36 -1.61 -2.75 -10.60
N VAL A 37 -2.53 -1.98 -10.00
CA VAL A 37 -2.34 -0.53 -9.74
C VAL A 37 -1.97 -0.25 -8.29
N CYS A 38 -2.48 -1.02 -7.33
CA CYS A 38 -2.36 -0.78 -5.89
C CYS A 38 -1.59 -1.89 -5.15
N GLY A 39 -1.34 -3.03 -5.80
CA GLY A 39 -0.55 -4.12 -5.24
C GLY A 39 0.94 -3.79 -5.23
N LEU A 40 1.56 -3.80 -4.05
CA LEU A 40 3.03 -3.82 -3.96
C LEU A 40 3.58 -5.22 -4.26
N LEU A 41 2.83 -6.26 -3.89
CA LEU A 41 3.11 -7.67 -4.14
C LEU A 41 1.80 -8.36 -4.57
N PRO A 42 1.85 -9.33 -5.49
CA PRO A 42 0.66 -10.07 -5.93
C PRO A 42 0.16 -11.03 -4.84
N PHE A 43 -1.14 -11.33 -4.86
CA PHE A 43 -1.73 -12.39 -4.02
C PHE A 43 -1.16 -13.76 -4.45
N LEU A 44 -0.72 -14.58 -3.49
CA LEU A 44 -0.26 -15.94 -3.75
C LEU A 44 -1.45 -16.89 -3.97
N ASN A 45 -2.58 -16.61 -3.32
CA ASN A 45 -3.84 -17.28 -3.56
C ASN A 45 -4.98 -16.24 -3.67
N PRO A 46 -5.60 -16.09 -4.85
CA PRO A 46 -6.62 -15.06 -5.09
C PRO A 46 -7.93 -15.28 -4.32
N GLU A 47 -8.18 -16.46 -3.75
CA GLU A 47 -9.40 -16.73 -2.98
C GLU A 47 -9.29 -16.35 -1.50
N VAL A 48 -8.09 -16.05 -1.00
CA VAL A 48 -7.85 -15.68 0.40
C VAL A 48 -6.99 -14.42 0.51
N PRO A 49 -7.34 -13.47 1.39
CA PRO A 49 -6.52 -12.28 1.59
C PRO A 49 -5.24 -12.64 2.36
N ASP A 50 -4.11 -12.73 1.67
CA ASP A 50 -2.80 -13.12 2.23
C ASP A 50 -1.83 -11.93 2.46
N GLN A 51 -2.31 -10.69 2.31
CA GLN A 51 -1.52 -9.46 2.42
C GLN A 51 -1.22 -9.01 3.86
N PHE A 52 -0.97 -9.94 4.77
CA PHE A 52 -0.61 -9.64 6.17
C PHE A 52 0.65 -8.79 6.28
N TYR A 53 1.59 -8.93 5.35
CA TYR A 53 2.80 -8.10 5.28
C TYR A 53 2.47 -6.60 5.30
N ARG A 54 1.28 -6.20 4.84
CA ARG A 54 0.83 -4.81 4.83
C ARG A 54 0.71 -4.20 6.24
N LEU A 55 0.47 -5.01 7.26
CA LEU A 55 0.39 -4.56 8.66
C LEU A 55 1.72 -4.02 9.17
N TRP A 56 2.84 -4.66 8.80
CA TRP A 56 4.17 -4.21 9.23
C TRP A 56 4.84 -3.30 8.20
N LEU A 57 4.57 -3.52 6.92
CA LEU A 57 5.20 -2.74 5.86
C LEU A 57 4.67 -1.30 5.80
N SER A 58 3.42 -1.08 6.22
CA SER A 58 2.84 0.27 6.38
C SER A 58 3.68 1.18 7.27
N LEU A 59 4.32 0.65 8.32
CA LEU A 59 5.21 1.39 9.23
C LEU A 59 6.41 2.02 8.50
N PHE A 60 6.85 1.41 7.41
CA PHE A 60 8.05 1.82 6.68
C PHE A 60 7.71 2.58 5.39
N LEU A 61 6.48 2.46 4.89
CA LEU A 61 6.06 3.07 3.62
C LEU A 61 5.62 4.52 3.83
N HIS A 62 6.41 5.46 3.34
CA HIS A 62 6.13 6.89 3.47
C HIS A 62 5.68 7.49 2.13
N ALA A 63 4.71 8.41 2.15
CA ALA A 63 4.18 9.05 0.94
C ALA A 63 5.20 9.91 0.17
N GLY A 64 6.34 10.25 0.78
CA GLY A 64 7.42 11.00 0.14
C GLY A 64 8.59 11.31 1.08
N ILE A 65 9.63 11.95 0.52
CA ILE A 65 10.90 12.22 1.21
C ILE A 65 10.70 13.10 2.45
N LEU A 66 9.88 14.15 2.36
CA LEU A 66 9.65 15.06 3.48
C LEU A 66 8.98 14.35 4.67
N HIS A 67 7.97 13.51 4.41
CA HIS A 67 7.32 12.70 5.44
C HIS A 67 8.31 11.71 6.08
N CYS A 68 9.17 11.10 5.26
CA CYS A 68 10.24 10.21 5.72
C CYS A 68 11.24 10.94 6.63
N LEU A 69 11.73 12.11 6.23
CA LEU A 69 12.68 12.89 7.03
C LEU A 69 12.12 13.29 8.39
N VAL A 70 10.87 13.80 8.43
CA VAL A 70 10.20 14.17 9.69
C VAL A 70 10.06 12.94 10.59
N SER A 71 9.67 11.80 10.03
CA SER A 71 9.50 10.55 10.78
C SER A 71 10.82 10.04 11.35
N ILE A 72 11.90 10.07 10.57
CA ILE A 72 13.25 9.70 11.03
C ILE A 72 13.72 10.66 12.13
N CYS A 73 13.54 11.97 11.98
CA CYS A 73 13.90 12.95 13.00
C CYS A 73 13.17 12.67 14.32
N PHE A 74 11.88 12.35 14.27
CA PHE A 74 11.09 12.01 15.46
C PHE A 74 11.56 10.70 16.09
N GLN A 75 11.83 9.67 15.28
CA GLN A 75 12.36 8.38 15.77
C GLN A 75 13.74 8.54 16.41
N MET A 76 14.65 9.31 15.80
CA MET A 76 16.02 9.48 16.30
C MET A 76 16.13 10.38 17.53
N THR A 77 15.11 11.18 17.82
CA THR A 77 15.04 12.03 19.02
C THR A 77 14.21 11.35 20.11
N VAL A 78 12.90 11.25 19.91
CA VAL A 78 11.95 10.78 20.93
C VAL A 78 12.05 9.29 21.16
N LEU A 79 12.00 8.48 20.10
CA LEU A 79 11.99 7.01 20.25
C LEU A 79 13.32 6.52 20.82
N ARG A 80 14.44 7.14 20.42
CA ARG A 80 15.76 6.86 20.98
C ARG A 80 15.85 7.14 22.49
N ASP A 81 15.21 8.21 22.97
CA ASP A 81 15.22 8.51 24.41
C ASP A 81 14.32 7.54 25.19
N LEU A 82 13.19 7.12 24.63
CA LEU A 82 12.35 6.05 25.18
C LEU A 82 13.10 4.71 25.21
N GLU A 83 13.86 4.38 24.17
CA GLU A 83 14.67 3.16 24.09
C GLU A 83 15.76 3.12 25.16
N LYS A 84 16.44 4.25 25.43
CA LYS A 84 17.42 4.33 26.52
C LYS A 84 16.78 4.11 27.90
N LEU A 85 15.53 4.52 28.09
CA LEU A 85 14.84 4.47 29.37
C LEU A 85 14.20 3.10 29.66
N ALA A 86 13.48 2.54 28.69
CA ALA A 86 12.69 1.31 28.83
C ALA A 86 13.39 0.07 28.24
N GLY A 87 14.50 0.27 27.54
CA GLY A 87 15.23 -0.77 26.81
C GLY A 87 14.62 -1.07 25.45
N TRP A 88 15.47 -1.50 24.52
CA TRP A 88 15.11 -1.73 23.12
C TRP A 88 13.99 -2.77 22.92
N HIS A 89 14.01 -3.87 23.68
CA HIS A 89 13.04 -4.96 23.53
C HIS A 89 11.58 -4.52 23.76
N ARG A 90 11.32 -3.68 24.78
CA ARG A 90 9.95 -3.23 25.11
C ARG A 90 9.46 -2.25 24.06
N ILE A 91 10.31 -1.32 23.68
CA ILE A 91 9.99 -0.30 22.68
C ILE A 91 9.78 -0.93 21.30
N ALA A 92 10.56 -1.95 20.92
CA ALA A 92 10.39 -2.67 19.66
C ALA A 92 9.02 -3.38 19.56
N ILE A 93 8.57 -4.05 20.64
CA ILE A 93 7.26 -4.71 20.67
C ILE A 93 6.15 -3.66 20.56
N ILE A 94 6.23 -2.58 21.33
CA ILE A 94 5.24 -1.49 21.29
C ILE A 94 5.19 -0.88 19.88
N TYR A 95 6.35 -0.56 19.30
CA TYR A 95 6.46 0.02 17.96
C TYR A 95 5.82 -0.85 16.89
N LEU A 96 6.16 -2.16 16.87
CA LEU A 96 5.65 -3.11 15.88
C LEU A 96 4.15 -3.42 16.02
N LEU A 97 3.59 -3.32 17.23
CA LEU A 97 2.15 -3.56 17.48
C LEU A 97 1.31 -2.27 17.41
N SER A 98 1.95 -1.10 17.46
CA SER A 98 1.26 0.20 17.34
C SER A 98 1.05 0.67 15.89
N GLY A 99 1.73 0.03 14.93
CA GLY A 99 1.51 0.22 13.50
C GLY A 99 0.18 -0.36 13.04
#